data_AF-A0A9W8JC40-F1
#
_entry.id   AF-A0A9W8JC40-F1
#
_cell.length_a   1.000
_cell.length_b   1.000
_cell.length_c   1.000
_cell.angle_alpha   90.00
_cell.angle_beta   90.00
_cell.angle_gamma   90.00
#
_symmetry.space_group_name_H-M   'P 1'
#
loop_
_entity.id
_entity.type
_entity.pdbx_description
1 polymer ?
#
loop_
_entity_poly.entity_id
_entity_poly.type
_entity_poly.pdbx_seq_one_letter_code
_entity_poly.pdbx_strand_id
1 'polypeptide(L)'
;MLNRVLHKNAVKIFKVIQHIMGDREKERPAVAIRLQSDNNSLNNSWNGSSTSLVNAPILEEQRWVLSEGLLHGELRDEIYCQLMKQLTGNPSTESIFKGWQFLCVLLLTFPPSKDFETYLEAFIQKHTTQQQGRIDVMAKYCLRRLFSISRKGPRGKPPSISEIETAADAAFNPSTFGESLDAIIRLQERNYPHQKVPIILPFLADGILALGGPRSEGIFRVPGDNDSVSDLKLRIDRGYYTLESVDDPHVLASLMKLWLRELCDPLIPSEMYNECITEANSAEACIQIVHRLPTINRRVLLFVISFLQIFLDEKTQSITKMTPANLALVMAPNLLRCNSDSMSVVFTNSQ
;
A
#
# COMPACT_ATOMS: atom_id res chain seq x y z
N MET A 1 -5.43 17.57 25.46
CA MET A 1 -6.46 17.00 26.36
C MET A 1 -7.64 16.59 25.51
N LEU A 2 -8.05 15.32 25.54
CA LEU A 2 -9.18 14.80 24.77
C LEU A 2 -10.51 15.37 25.33
N ASN A 3 -11.42 15.80 24.45
CA ASN A 3 -12.78 16.15 24.86
C ASN A 3 -13.52 14.88 25.35
N ARG A 4 -14.56 15.04 26.18
CA ARG A 4 -15.41 13.99 26.75
C ARG A 4 -15.89 12.96 25.72
N VAL A 5 -16.21 13.38 24.50
CA VAL A 5 -16.60 12.48 23.40
C VAL A 5 -15.42 11.59 22.98
N LEU A 6 -14.26 12.19 22.73
CA LEU A 6 -13.05 11.46 22.36
C LEU A 6 -12.57 10.53 23.48
N HIS A 7 -12.75 10.92 24.74
CA HIS A 7 -12.47 10.05 25.88
C HIS A 7 -13.35 8.79 25.87
N LYS A 8 -14.65 8.94 25.58
CA LYS A 8 -15.57 7.79 25.41
C LYS A 8 -15.14 6.90 24.25
N ASN A 9 -14.70 7.49 23.13
CA ASN A 9 -14.20 6.74 21.98
C ASN A 9 -12.91 6.00 22.32
N ALA A 10 -11.96 6.63 23.03
CA ALA A 10 -10.73 5.99 23.50
C ALA A 10 -11.00 4.74 24.36
N VAL A 11 -11.96 4.82 25.29
CA VAL A 11 -12.37 3.65 26.10
C VAL A 11 -13.01 2.55 25.24
N LYS A 12 -13.77 2.92 24.22
CA LYS A 12 -14.36 1.95 23.28
C LYS A 12 -13.28 1.29 22.42
N ILE A 13 -12.33 2.06 21.90
CA ILE A 13 -11.16 1.58 21.14
C ILE A 13 -10.40 0.55 21.95
N PHE A 14 -10.12 0.81 23.23
CA PHE A 14 -9.42 -0.12 24.11
C PHE A 14 -10.11 -1.51 24.15
N LYS A 15 -11.43 -1.52 24.31
CA LYS A 15 -12.22 -2.76 24.35
C LYS A 15 -12.23 -3.48 23.00
N VAL A 16 -12.26 -2.73 21.91
CA VAL A 16 -12.22 -3.28 20.54
C VAL A 16 -10.84 -3.88 20.25
N ILE A 17 -9.74 -3.23 20.66
CA ILE A 17 -8.38 -3.79 20.54
C ILE A 17 -8.29 -5.14 21.26
N GLN A 18 -8.82 -5.26 22.48
CA GLN A 18 -8.86 -6.53 23.20
C GLN A 18 -9.65 -7.62 22.45
N HIS A 19 -10.76 -7.26 21.81
CA HIS A 19 -11.55 -8.21 21.03
C HIS A 19 -10.84 -8.62 19.74
N ILE A 20 -10.22 -7.68 19.02
CA ILE A 20 -9.36 -7.96 17.85
C ILE A 20 -8.24 -8.93 18.22
N MET A 21 -7.63 -8.76 19.39
CA MET A 21 -6.57 -9.62 19.90
C MET A 21 -7.08 -10.96 20.47
N GLY A 22 -8.39 -11.13 20.65
CA GLY A 22 -8.99 -12.34 21.22
C GLY A 22 -8.94 -12.42 22.75
N ASP A 23 -8.57 -11.34 23.43
CA ASP A 23 -8.51 -11.25 24.90
C ASP A 23 -9.89 -11.05 25.54
N ARG A 24 -10.92 -10.81 24.72
CA ARG A 24 -12.30 -10.60 25.17
C ARG A 24 -13.28 -11.32 24.26
N GLU A 25 -14.13 -12.18 24.81
CA GLU A 25 -15.28 -12.72 24.09
C GLU A 25 -16.39 -11.67 23.96
N LYS A 26 -17.09 -11.66 22.82
CA LYS A 26 -18.29 -10.82 22.62
C LYS A 26 -19.31 -11.15 23.71
N GLU A 27 -19.92 -10.14 24.32
CA GLU A 27 -21.14 -10.34 25.11
C GLU A 27 -22.21 -10.90 24.16
N ARG A 28 -22.39 -12.24 24.13
CA ARG A 28 -23.48 -12.87 23.38
C ARG A 28 -24.80 -12.42 24.03
N PRO A 29 -25.79 -11.95 23.28
CA PRO A 29 -27.15 -11.92 23.81
C PRO A 29 -27.53 -13.35 24.19
N ALA A 30 -28.08 -13.52 25.40
CA ALA A 30 -28.40 -14.81 25.99
C ALA A 30 -29.53 -15.53 25.23
N VAL A 31 -29.19 -16.22 24.13
CA VAL A 31 -30.03 -17.27 23.54
C VAL A 31 -29.11 -18.38 23.06
N ALA A 32 -28.68 -19.23 23.99
CA ALA A 32 -27.99 -20.47 23.69
C ALA A 32 -29.03 -21.53 23.30
N ILE A 33 -29.18 -21.81 22.01
CA ILE A 33 -29.73 -23.10 21.56
C ILE A 33 -28.59 -24.11 21.64
N ARG A 34 -28.71 -25.03 22.59
CA ARG A 34 -27.88 -26.24 22.68
C ARG A 34 -28.14 -27.10 21.44
N LEU A 35 -27.11 -27.37 20.65
CA LEU A 35 -27.08 -28.55 19.79
C LEU A 35 -25.81 -29.35 20.11
N GLN A 36 -26.03 -30.65 20.22
CA GLN A 36 -25.17 -31.64 20.82
C GLN A 36 -23.89 -31.89 20.02
N SER A 37 -22.91 -32.36 20.78
CA SER A 37 -21.66 -32.98 20.38
C SER A 37 -21.84 -34.09 19.34
N ASP A 38 -20.97 -34.10 18.33
CA ASP A 38 -20.39 -35.36 17.85
C ASP A 38 -18.93 -35.17 17.43
N ASN A 39 -18.10 -36.09 17.90
CA ASN A 39 -16.67 -36.24 17.65
C ASN A 39 -16.43 -36.76 16.22
N ASN A 40 -15.56 -36.11 15.42
CA ASN A 40 -14.48 -36.85 14.80
C ASN A 40 -13.31 -36.00 14.27
N SER A 41 -12.17 -36.69 14.25
CA SER A 41 -10.77 -36.34 13.98
C SER A 41 -10.42 -35.70 12.62
N LEU A 42 -9.43 -34.78 12.72
CA LEU A 42 -8.32 -34.45 11.81
C LEU A 42 -8.41 -34.89 10.33
N ASN A 43 -8.54 -33.91 9.43
CA ASN A 43 -7.61 -33.83 8.29
C ASN A 43 -7.48 -32.40 7.72
N ASN A 44 -6.24 -31.99 7.52
CA ASN A 44 -5.81 -30.70 6.99
C ASN A 44 -6.12 -30.59 5.49
N SER A 45 -6.89 -29.57 5.11
CA SER A 45 -6.75 -28.91 3.81
C SER A 45 -7.25 -27.47 3.96
N TRP A 46 -6.32 -26.51 4.03
CA TRP A 46 -6.62 -25.08 4.06
C TRP A 46 -7.14 -24.63 2.69
N ASN A 47 -8.45 -24.75 2.49
CA ASN A 47 -9.17 -24.04 1.44
C ASN A 47 -9.59 -22.66 1.96
N GLY A 48 -8.98 -21.62 1.40
CA GLY A 48 -9.08 -20.20 1.79
C GLY A 48 -10.42 -19.52 1.50
N SER A 49 -11.54 -20.17 1.77
CA SER A 49 -12.89 -19.62 1.53
C SER A 49 -13.79 -19.62 2.77
N SER A 50 -13.46 -20.41 3.79
CA SER A 50 -14.29 -20.54 5.02
C SER A 50 -13.82 -19.67 6.18
N THR A 51 -12.58 -19.19 6.17
CA THR A 51 -11.98 -18.36 7.23
C THR A 51 -12.42 -16.89 7.17
N SER A 52 -12.76 -16.37 5.99
CA SER A 52 -13.19 -14.97 5.80
C SER A 52 -14.55 -14.67 6.45
N LEU A 53 -15.50 -15.62 6.41
CA LEU A 53 -16.82 -15.45 7.03
C LEU A 53 -16.79 -15.39 8.56
N VAL A 54 -15.83 -16.10 9.19
CA VAL A 54 -15.67 -16.12 10.65
C VAL A 54 -15.00 -14.83 11.15
N ASN A 55 -14.09 -14.26 10.36
CA ASN A 55 -13.33 -13.06 10.71
C ASN A 55 -13.99 -11.75 10.29
N ALA A 56 -15.02 -11.77 9.43
CA ALA A 56 -15.69 -10.57 8.94
C ALA A 56 -16.10 -9.56 10.04
N PRO A 57 -16.65 -9.98 11.20
CA PRO A 57 -16.97 -9.03 12.28
C PRO A 57 -15.73 -8.36 12.89
N ILE A 58 -14.61 -9.07 13.00
CA ILE A 58 -13.36 -8.54 13.54
C ILE A 58 -12.72 -7.55 12.56
N LEU A 59 -12.79 -7.86 11.26
CA LEU A 59 -12.25 -6.97 10.22
C LEU A 59 -13.03 -5.65 10.14
N GLU A 60 -14.36 -5.69 10.33
CA GLU A 60 -15.17 -4.48 10.44
C GLU A 60 -14.83 -3.67 11.71
N GLU A 61 -14.54 -4.32 12.82
CA GLU A 61 -14.08 -3.65 14.03
C GLU A 61 -12.70 -3.00 13.85
N GLN A 62 -11.75 -3.69 13.19
CA GLN A 62 -10.47 -3.10 12.79
C GLN A 62 -10.72 -1.86 11.92
N ARG A 63 -11.54 -2.00 10.87
CA ARG A 63 -11.88 -0.89 9.96
C ARG A 63 -12.52 0.30 10.70
N TRP A 64 -13.34 0.03 11.72
CA TRP A 64 -13.91 1.07 12.57
C TRP A 64 -12.82 1.83 13.35
N VAL A 65 -11.89 1.13 14.02
CA VAL A 65 -10.78 1.79 14.73
C VAL A 65 -9.93 2.63 13.78
N LEU A 66 -9.64 2.11 12.58
CA LEU A 66 -8.90 2.82 11.54
C LEU A 66 -9.62 4.10 11.12
N SER A 67 -10.94 4.03 10.96
CA SER A 67 -11.77 5.19 10.60
C SER A 67 -11.76 6.26 11.69
N GLU A 68 -11.81 5.87 12.98
CA GLU A 68 -11.72 6.81 14.10
C GLU A 68 -10.36 7.52 14.12
N GLY A 69 -9.25 6.80 13.92
CA GLY A 69 -7.91 7.40 13.89
C GLY A 69 -7.67 8.32 12.67
N LEU A 70 -8.37 8.09 11.56
CA LEU A 70 -8.36 8.99 10.41
C LEU A 70 -9.18 10.25 10.67
N LEU A 71 -10.38 10.11 11.23
CA LEU A 71 -11.30 11.21 11.51
C LEU A 71 -10.82 12.11 12.66
N HIS A 72 -10.20 11.51 13.68
CA HIS A 72 -9.76 12.18 14.89
C HIS A 72 -8.27 11.93 15.12
N GLY A 73 -7.42 12.83 14.59
CA GLY A 73 -5.97 12.69 14.67
C GLY A 73 -5.43 12.59 16.10
N GLU A 74 -6.13 13.16 17.07
CA GLU A 74 -5.80 13.12 18.50
C GLU A 74 -5.94 11.72 19.12
N LEU A 75 -6.65 10.80 18.45
CA LEU A 75 -6.80 9.42 18.90
C LEU A 75 -5.67 8.51 18.42
N ARG A 76 -4.82 8.93 17.47
CA ARG A 76 -3.80 8.06 16.86
C ARG A 76 -2.80 7.54 17.88
N ASP A 77 -2.22 8.44 18.67
CA ASP A 77 -1.25 8.08 19.71
C ASP A 77 -1.91 7.22 20.79
N GLU A 78 -3.16 7.49 21.14
CA GLU A 78 -3.93 6.68 22.08
C GLU A 78 -4.16 5.26 21.53
N ILE A 79 -4.50 5.10 20.25
CA ILE A 79 -4.64 3.78 19.60
C ILE A 79 -3.31 3.00 19.67
N TYR A 80 -2.20 3.65 19.30
CA TYR A 80 -0.86 3.02 19.38
C TYR A 80 -0.49 2.65 20.81
N CYS A 81 -0.67 3.56 21.76
CA CYS A 81 -0.37 3.37 23.18
C CYS A 81 -1.19 2.21 23.77
N GLN A 82 -2.49 2.15 23.48
CA GLN A 82 -3.36 1.07 23.94
C GLN A 82 -2.94 -0.28 23.36
N LEU A 83 -2.60 -0.36 22.07
CA LEU A 83 -2.09 -1.58 21.47
C LEU A 83 -0.76 -2.03 22.08
N MET A 84 0.20 -1.11 22.22
CA MET A 84 1.50 -1.36 22.86
C MET A 84 1.32 -1.88 24.30
N LYS A 85 0.34 -1.33 25.03
CA LYS A 85 -0.01 -1.79 26.37
C LYS A 85 -0.54 -3.23 26.36
N GLN A 86 -1.41 -3.58 25.41
CA GLN A 86 -1.91 -4.96 25.28
C GLN A 86 -0.85 -5.96 24.84
N LEU A 87 0.20 -5.52 24.13
CA LEU A 87 1.34 -6.35 23.75
C LEU A 87 2.33 -6.55 24.91
N THR A 88 2.34 -5.65 25.90
CA THR A 88 3.33 -5.67 26.98
C THR A 88 2.95 -6.65 28.08
N GLY A 89 3.74 -7.70 28.27
CA GLY A 89 3.53 -8.69 29.34
C GLY A 89 2.31 -9.59 29.12
N ASN A 90 1.83 -9.69 27.88
CA ASN A 90 0.71 -10.55 27.53
C ASN A 90 1.16 -12.03 27.49
N PRO A 91 0.49 -12.94 28.22
CA PRO A 91 0.88 -14.35 28.24
C PRO A 91 0.43 -15.13 27.00
N SER A 92 -0.54 -14.61 26.24
CA SER A 92 -1.10 -15.28 25.07
C SER A 92 -0.29 -14.98 23.82
N THR A 93 0.39 -15.98 23.29
CA THR A 93 1.15 -15.86 22.04
C THR A 93 0.26 -15.56 20.83
N GLU A 94 -0.97 -16.09 20.82
CA GLU A 94 -1.95 -15.82 19.77
C GLU A 94 -2.41 -14.35 19.82
N SER A 95 -2.69 -13.84 21.01
CA SER A 95 -3.08 -12.45 21.23
C SER A 95 -1.97 -11.49 20.82
N ILE A 96 -0.72 -11.77 21.22
CA ILE A 96 0.45 -11.01 20.78
C ILE A 96 0.55 -11.01 19.25
N PHE A 97 0.42 -12.16 18.61
CA PHE A 97 0.49 -12.26 17.15
C PHE A 97 -0.57 -11.38 16.46
N LYS A 98 -1.83 -11.48 16.89
CA LYS A 98 -2.95 -10.64 16.39
C LYS A 98 -2.70 -9.15 16.63
N GLY A 99 -2.13 -8.78 17.77
CA GLY A 99 -1.77 -7.39 18.07
C GLY A 99 -0.69 -6.84 17.12
N TRP A 100 0.31 -7.66 16.77
CA TRP A 100 1.33 -7.28 15.78
C TRP A 100 0.78 -7.21 14.35
N GLN A 101 -0.12 -8.12 13.97
CA GLN A 101 -0.85 -7.99 12.70
C GLN A 101 -1.63 -6.68 12.66
N PHE A 102 -2.33 -6.32 13.73
CA PHE A 102 -3.05 -5.06 13.79
C PHE A 102 -2.12 -3.83 13.75
N LEU A 103 -0.92 -3.91 14.34
CA LEU A 103 0.08 -2.86 14.20
C LEU A 103 0.53 -2.66 12.74
N CYS A 104 0.65 -3.75 11.97
CA CYS A 104 0.93 -3.68 10.53
C CYS A 104 -0.18 -2.92 9.77
N VAL A 105 -1.44 -3.15 10.14
CA VAL A 105 -2.62 -2.47 9.57
C VAL A 105 -2.66 -0.99 9.97
N LEU A 106 -2.35 -0.64 11.22
CA LEU A 106 -2.28 0.75 11.69
C LEU A 106 -1.24 1.55 10.89
N LEU A 107 -0.03 0.99 10.74
CA LEU A 107 1.09 1.60 10.00
C LEU A 107 0.93 1.58 8.47
N LEU A 108 -0.15 0.98 7.95
CA LEU A 108 -0.62 1.20 6.58
C LEU A 108 -1.53 2.43 6.47
N THR A 109 -2.17 2.83 7.58
CA THR A 109 -3.31 3.75 7.57
C THR A 109 -2.96 5.16 8.02
N PHE A 110 -2.25 5.31 9.14
CA PHE A 110 -1.82 6.63 9.63
C PHE A 110 -0.54 6.57 10.47
N PRO A 111 0.30 7.63 10.46
CA PRO A 111 1.44 7.71 11.35
C PRO A 111 1.03 8.09 12.78
N PRO A 112 1.88 7.83 13.80
CA PRO A 112 1.77 8.49 15.10
C PRO A 112 2.03 10.01 14.96
N SER A 113 1.82 10.77 16.04
CA SER A 113 2.32 12.15 16.10
C SER A 113 3.85 12.19 16.16
N LYS A 114 4.43 13.35 15.80
CA LYS A 114 5.89 13.56 15.87
C LYS A 114 6.45 13.39 17.28
N ASP A 115 5.67 13.75 18.30
CA ASP A 115 6.07 13.63 19.70
C ASP A 115 6.05 12.16 20.16
N PHE A 116 5.18 11.33 19.57
CA PHE A 116 5.04 9.92 19.93
C PHE A 116 5.91 8.96 19.09
N GLU A 117 6.34 9.38 17.90
CA GLU A 117 7.08 8.55 16.93
C GLU A 117 8.28 7.83 17.55
N THR A 118 9.14 8.54 18.30
CA THR A 118 10.33 7.97 18.96
C THR A 118 9.98 6.88 19.96
N TYR A 119 8.85 6.98 20.67
CA TYR A 119 8.41 5.98 21.64
C TYR A 119 7.91 4.71 20.94
N LEU A 120 7.13 4.88 19.86
CA LEU A 120 6.68 3.75 19.05
C LEU A 120 7.86 3.05 18.38
N GLU A 121 8.81 3.81 17.82
CA GLU A 121 10.03 3.26 17.22
C GLU A 121 10.83 2.45 18.24
N ALA A 122 11.11 3.00 19.42
CA ALA A 122 11.85 2.29 20.48
C ALA A 122 11.13 1.00 20.93
N PHE A 123 9.80 1.05 21.03
CA PHE A 123 9.00 -0.14 21.34
C PHE A 123 9.16 -1.23 20.26
N ILE A 124 9.04 -0.85 18.98
CA ILE A 124 9.17 -1.81 17.88
C ILE A 124 10.60 -2.36 17.81
N GLN A 125 11.61 -1.50 17.93
CA GLN A 125 13.03 -1.84 17.90
C GLN A 125 13.37 -2.95 18.92
N LYS A 126 12.82 -2.86 20.13
CA LYS A 126 13.01 -3.84 21.21
C LYS A 126 12.55 -5.27 20.82
N HIS A 127 11.60 -5.39 19.91
CA HIS A 127 11.01 -6.67 19.51
C HIS A 127 11.63 -7.24 18.21
N THR A 128 12.58 -6.55 17.58
CA THR A 128 13.23 -6.99 16.33
C THR A 128 14.10 -8.24 16.48
N THR A 129 14.38 -8.67 17.71
CA THR A 129 15.13 -9.90 18.02
C THR A 129 14.25 -11.01 18.61
N GLN A 130 12.95 -10.75 18.82
CA GLN A 130 12.03 -11.71 19.42
C GLN A 130 11.51 -12.71 18.37
N GLN A 131 12.19 -13.85 18.26
CA GLN A 131 11.85 -14.88 17.25
C GLN A 131 10.59 -15.69 17.57
N GLN A 132 10.19 -15.77 18.84
CA GLN A 132 8.98 -16.50 19.25
C GLN A 132 7.76 -15.93 18.52
N GLY A 133 6.97 -16.78 17.87
CA GLY A 133 5.81 -16.34 17.09
C GLY A 133 6.14 -15.47 15.87
N ARG A 134 7.42 -15.44 15.43
CA ARG A 134 7.90 -14.62 14.31
C ARG A 134 7.65 -13.12 14.49
N ILE A 135 7.60 -12.65 15.74
CA ILE A 135 7.41 -11.23 16.06
C ILE A 135 8.53 -10.38 15.49
N ASP A 136 9.76 -10.89 15.45
CA ASP A 136 10.90 -10.20 14.84
C ASP A 136 10.66 -9.81 13.37
N VAL A 137 9.93 -10.63 12.61
CA VAL A 137 9.58 -10.37 11.21
C VAL A 137 8.60 -9.20 11.10
N MET A 138 7.51 -9.24 11.89
CA MET A 138 6.52 -8.15 11.93
C MET A 138 7.14 -6.87 12.46
N ALA A 139 7.98 -6.92 13.50
CA ALA A 139 8.65 -5.75 14.05
C ALA A 139 9.58 -5.08 13.03
N LYS A 140 10.41 -5.85 12.32
CA LYS A 140 11.26 -5.31 11.24
C LYS A 140 10.43 -4.70 10.11
N TYR A 141 9.31 -5.33 9.75
CA TYR A 141 8.37 -4.78 8.78
C TYR A 141 7.78 -3.45 9.28
N CYS A 142 7.24 -3.41 10.50
CA CYS A 142 6.68 -2.22 11.14
C CYS A 142 7.67 -1.06 11.21
N LEU A 143 8.96 -1.29 11.51
CA LEU A 143 9.97 -0.21 11.52
C LEU A 143 10.10 0.48 10.15
N ARG A 144 10.22 -0.32 9.08
CA ARG A 144 10.30 0.22 7.71
C ARG A 144 9.02 0.97 7.33
N ARG A 145 7.87 0.44 7.73
CA ARG A 145 6.56 1.07 7.49
C ARG A 145 6.41 2.38 8.27
N LEU A 146 6.83 2.43 9.54
CA LEU A 146 6.81 3.63 10.37
C LEU A 146 7.58 4.77 9.71
N PHE A 147 8.83 4.53 9.32
CA PHE A 147 9.65 5.52 8.62
C PHE A 147 8.96 6.06 7.35
N SER A 148 8.32 5.16 6.58
CA SER A 148 7.66 5.51 5.33
C SER A 148 6.38 6.32 5.56
N ILE A 149 5.53 5.92 6.51
CA ILE A 149 4.23 6.56 6.75
C ILE A 149 4.37 7.87 7.52
N SER A 150 5.37 8.04 8.38
CA SER A 150 5.65 9.33 9.03
C SER A 150 5.96 10.45 8.04
N ARG A 151 6.58 10.12 6.90
CA ARG A 151 6.85 11.06 5.80
C ARG A 151 5.63 11.29 4.91
N LYS A 152 4.87 10.23 4.60
CA LYS A 152 3.71 10.28 3.68
C LYS A 152 2.46 10.90 4.33
N GLY A 153 2.30 10.76 5.64
CA GLY A 153 1.10 11.19 6.34
C GLY A 153 -0.04 10.15 6.30
N PRO A 154 -1.21 10.48 6.90
CA PRO A 154 -2.35 9.58 6.98
C PRO A 154 -3.05 9.38 5.62
N ARG A 155 -3.69 8.22 5.43
CA ARG A 155 -4.56 7.98 4.28
C ARG A 155 -5.77 8.92 4.28
N GLY A 156 -6.25 9.29 3.10
CA GLY A 156 -7.48 10.10 2.97
C GLY A 156 -8.78 9.32 3.21
N LYS A 157 -8.75 7.98 3.10
CA LYS A 157 -9.90 7.10 3.31
C LYS A 157 -9.49 5.84 4.08
N PRO A 158 -10.39 5.26 4.89
CA PRO A 158 -10.14 3.97 5.54
C PRO A 158 -9.87 2.87 4.50
N PRO A 159 -8.98 1.91 4.79
CA PRO A 159 -8.79 0.75 3.93
C PRO A 159 -10.06 -0.10 3.85
N SER A 160 -10.21 -0.78 2.72
CA SER A 160 -11.21 -1.84 2.52
C SER A 160 -10.89 -3.08 3.38
N ILE A 161 -11.87 -3.95 3.55
CA ILE A 161 -11.69 -5.20 4.31
C ILE A 161 -10.59 -6.08 3.68
N SER A 162 -10.56 -6.19 2.35
CA SER A 162 -9.55 -6.94 1.63
C SER A 162 -8.14 -6.37 1.79
N GLU A 163 -8.00 -5.04 1.88
CA GLU A 163 -6.72 -4.38 2.20
C GLU A 163 -6.29 -4.65 3.64
N ILE A 164 -7.23 -4.65 4.59
CA ILE A 164 -6.94 -4.94 6.00
C ILE A 164 -6.41 -6.37 6.16
N GLU A 165 -7.07 -7.35 5.55
CA GLU A 165 -6.61 -8.74 5.54
C GLU A 165 -5.21 -8.86 4.95
N THR A 166 -4.98 -8.23 3.80
CA THR A 166 -3.68 -8.29 3.12
C THR A 166 -2.58 -7.61 3.94
N ALA A 167 -2.90 -6.49 4.60
CA ALA A 167 -1.97 -5.75 5.44
C ALA A 167 -1.60 -6.48 6.74
N ALA A 168 -2.53 -7.24 7.31
CA ALA A 168 -2.29 -8.07 8.49
C ALA A 168 -1.19 -9.12 8.23
N ASP A 169 -1.12 -9.67 7.02
CA ASP A 169 -0.15 -10.69 6.64
C ASP A 169 1.06 -10.16 5.83
N ALA A 170 1.11 -8.86 5.56
CA ALA A 170 2.12 -8.24 4.69
C ALA A 170 3.57 -8.42 5.19
N ALA A 171 3.77 -8.60 6.50
CA ALA A 171 5.09 -8.91 7.05
C ALA A 171 5.64 -10.26 6.55
N PHE A 172 4.76 -11.20 6.20
CA PHE A 172 5.09 -12.53 5.72
C PHE A 172 4.92 -12.67 4.20
N ASN A 173 4.14 -11.76 3.59
CA ASN A 173 3.87 -11.69 2.17
C ASN A 173 4.36 -10.33 1.64
N PRO A 174 5.63 -10.21 1.24
CA PRO A 174 6.19 -8.94 0.78
C PRO A 174 5.43 -8.39 -0.42
N SER A 175 5.02 -7.13 -0.31
CA SER A 175 4.27 -6.42 -1.34
C SER A 175 5.19 -5.92 -2.46
N THR A 176 4.66 -5.81 -3.68
CA THR A 176 5.35 -5.08 -4.77
C THR A 176 4.97 -3.59 -4.80
N PHE A 177 3.97 -3.17 -4.02
CA PHE A 177 3.46 -1.79 -3.96
C PHE A 177 4.01 -1.07 -2.73
N GLY A 178 4.33 0.21 -2.86
CA GLY A 178 4.82 0.99 -1.72
C GLY A 178 6.26 0.73 -1.29
N GLU A 179 6.94 -0.22 -1.94
CA GLU A 179 8.32 -0.62 -1.63
C GLU A 179 9.36 0.12 -2.49
N SER A 180 10.64 0.02 -2.12
CA SER A 180 11.74 0.54 -2.94
C SER A 180 12.01 -0.35 -4.15
N LEU A 181 12.50 0.23 -5.24
CA LEU A 181 12.84 -0.53 -6.44
C LEU A 181 13.83 -1.66 -6.16
N ASP A 182 14.81 -1.44 -5.28
CA ASP A 182 15.74 -2.47 -4.82
C ASP A 182 15.05 -3.65 -4.12
N ALA A 183 14.07 -3.38 -3.26
CA ALA A 183 13.31 -4.43 -2.58
C ALA A 183 12.47 -5.24 -3.57
N ILE A 184 11.82 -4.55 -4.51
CA ILE A 184 10.98 -5.18 -5.54
C ILE A 184 11.83 -6.07 -6.48
N ILE A 185 12.99 -5.59 -6.92
CA ILE A 185 13.90 -6.38 -7.76
C ILE A 185 14.41 -7.61 -7.01
N ARG A 186 14.81 -7.49 -5.74
CA ARG A 186 15.21 -8.65 -4.92
C ARG A 186 14.08 -9.66 -4.74
N LEU A 187 12.84 -9.19 -4.57
CA LEU A 187 11.69 -10.07 -4.39
C LEU A 187 11.42 -10.93 -5.63
N GLN A 188 11.52 -10.34 -6.83
CA GLN A 188 11.27 -11.07 -8.07
C GLN A 188 12.45 -11.93 -8.54
N GLU A 189 13.68 -11.63 -8.09
CA GLU A 189 14.91 -12.25 -8.60
C GLU A 189 14.88 -13.79 -8.55
N ARG A 190 14.23 -14.37 -7.53
CA ARG A 190 14.07 -15.83 -7.41
C ARG A 190 13.28 -16.44 -8.58
N ASN A 191 12.23 -15.77 -9.03
CA ASN A 191 11.31 -16.27 -10.07
C ASN A 191 11.66 -15.73 -11.46
N TYR A 192 12.31 -14.57 -11.51
CA TYR A 192 12.63 -13.81 -12.71
C TYR A 192 14.08 -13.28 -12.68
N PRO A 193 15.09 -14.16 -12.60
CA PRO A 193 16.49 -13.78 -12.35
C PRO A 193 17.12 -12.93 -13.45
N HIS A 194 16.58 -12.98 -14.67
CA HIS A 194 17.09 -12.23 -15.81
C HIS A 194 16.39 -10.88 -16.02
N GLN A 195 15.30 -10.62 -15.28
CA GLN A 195 14.53 -9.40 -15.49
C GLN A 195 15.21 -8.21 -14.81
N LYS A 196 15.53 -7.20 -15.61
CA LYS A 196 16.28 -5.99 -15.17
C LYS A 196 15.39 -4.83 -14.71
N VAL A 197 14.07 -4.99 -14.80
CA VAL A 197 13.03 -4.06 -14.36
C VAL A 197 11.97 -4.81 -13.55
N PRO A 198 11.20 -4.15 -12.67
CA PRO A 198 10.09 -4.80 -11.97
C PRO A 198 9.11 -5.47 -12.93
N ILE A 199 8.81 -6.77 -12.75
CA ILE A 199 8.01 -7.59 -13.68
C ILE A 199 6.57 -7.08 -13.81
N ILE A 200 6.09 -6.29 -12.84
CA ILE A 200 4.80 -5.63 -12.92
C ILE A 200 4.72 -4.68 -14.13
N LEU A 201 5.83 -4.06 -14.52
CA LEU A 201 5.85 -3.11 -15.64
C LEU A 201 5.63 -3.81 -16.99
N PRO A 202 6.39 -4.86 -17.37
CA PRO A 202 6.07 -5.69 -18.53
C PRO A 202 4.65 -6.26 -18.48
N PHE A 203 4.24 -6.84 -17.34
CA PHE A 203 2.91 -7.41 -17.20
C PHE A 203 1.79 -6.40 -17.52
N LEU A 204 1.86 -5.20 -16.94
CA LEU A 204 0.87 -4.15 -17.19
C LEU A 204 0.98 -3.60 -18.61
N ALA A 205 2.19 -3.42 -19.14
CA ALA A 205 2.41 -2.94 -20.50
C ALA A 205 1.83 -3.90 -21.55
N ASP A 206 2.17 -5.18 -21.45
CA ASP A 206 1.69 -6.23 -22.33
C ASP A 206 0.17 -6.36 -22.23
N GLY A 207 -0.38 -6.29 -21.01
CA GLY A 207 -1.83 -6.29 -20.80
C GLY A 207 -2.53 -5.10 -21.45
N ILE A 208 -1.98 -3.88 -21.33
CA ILE A 208 -2.55 -2.68 -21.98
C ILE A 208 -2.59 -2.88 -23.50
N LEU A 209 -1.53 -3.43 -24.08
CA LEU A 209 -1.48 -3.70 -25.52
C LEU A 209 -2.46 -4.80 -25.92
N ALA A 210 -2.54 -5.89 -25.15
CA ALA A 210 -3.43 -7.03 -25.40
C ALA A 210 -4.90 -6.64 -25.34
N LEU A 211 -5.29 -5.77 -24.40
CA LEU A 211 -6.66 -5.26 -24.26
C LEU A 211 -6.97 -4.09 -25.21
N GLY A 212 -6.07 -3.77 -26.15
CA GLY A 212 -6.33 -2.78 -27.19
C GLY A 212 -6.10 -1.33 -26.79
N GLY A 213 -5.24 -1.06 -25.81
CA GLY A 213 -4.87 0.29 -25.38
C GLY A 213 -4.52 1.27 -26.51
N PRO A 214 -3.78 0.88 -27.58
CA PRO A 214 -3.53 1.76 -28.73
C PRO A 214 -4.79 2.17 -29.52
N ARG A 215 -5.95 1.56 -29.24
CA ARG A 215 -7.25 1.90 -29.82
C ARG A 215 -8.20 2.54 -28.81
N SER A 216 -7.78 2.71 -27.57
CA SER A 216 -8.59 3.26 -26.49
C SER A 216 -8.42 4.78 -26.39
N GLU A 217 -9.51 5.51 -26.59
CA GLU A 217 -9.51 6.97 -26.46
C GLU A 217 -9.12 7.41 -25.04
N GLY A 218 -8.14 8.30 -24.93
CA GLY A 218 -7.69 8.84 -23.65
C GLY A 218 -6.96 7.83 -22.76
N ILE A 219 -6.33 6.78 -23.31
CA ILE A 219 -5.48 5.85 -22.52
C ILE A 219 -4.48 6.62 -21.64
N PHE A 220 -4.27 6.19 -20.39
CA PHE A 220 -3.58 6.91 -19.30
C PHE A 220 -4.24 8.21 -18.79
N ARG A 221 -5.12 8.87 -19.56
CA ARG A 221 -5.87 10.05 -19.10
C ARG A 221 -7.17 9.65 -18.38
N VAL A 222 -7.98 8.82 -19.04
CA VAL A 222 -9.25 8.30 -18.50
C VAL A 222 -8.93 7.32 -17.36
N PRO A 223 -9.56 7.48 -16.17
CA PRO A 223 -9.39 6.53 -15.09
C PRO A 223 -10.15 5.24 -15.40
N GLY A 224 -9.49 4.08 -15.22
CA GLY A 224 -10.19 2.81 -15.10
C GLY A 224 -11.03 2.74 -13.81
N ASP A 225 -11.92 1.75 -13.76
CA ASP A 225 -12.77 1.49 -12.60
C ASP A 225 -11.94 1.26 -11.32
N ASN A 226 -12.28 1.96 -10.24
CA ASN A 226 -11.47 1.98 -9.02
C ASN A 226 -11.49 0.63 -8.28
N ASP A 227 -12.61 -0.07 -8.30
CA ASP A 227 -12.75 -1.36 -7.63
C ASP A 227 -11.93 -2.41 -8.39
N SER A 228 -12.02 -2.41 -9.72
CA SER A 228 -11.20 -3.25 -10.61
C SER A 228 -9.70 -2.98 -10.46
N VAL A 229 -9.28 -1.72 -10.33
CA VAL A 229 -7.88 -1.35 -10.06
C VAL A 229 -7.42 -1.89 -8.71
N SER A 230 -8.27 -1.76 -7.67
CA SER A 230 -7.96 -2.22 -6.32
C SER A 230 -7.87 -3.74 -6.24
N ASP A 231 -8.78 -4.45 -6.92
CA ASP A 231 -8.78 -5.91 -6.99
C ASP A 231 -7.55 -6.44 -7.74
N LEU A 232 -7.21 -5.84 -8.89
CA LEU A 232 -6.00 -6.22 -9.62
C LEU A 232 -4.73 -5.93 -8.82
N LYS A 233 -4.68 -4.80 -8.10
CA LYS A 233 -3.58 -4.48 -7.18
C LYS A 233 -3.42 -5.59 -6.13
N LEU A 234 -4.49 -5.94 -5.41
CA LEU A 234 -4.47 -6.96 -4.37
C LEU A 234 -4.06 -8.34 -4.93
N ARG A 235 -4.52 -8.66 -6.14
CA ARG A 235 -4.18 -9.92 -6.82
C ARG A 235 -2.68 -10.00 -7.15
N ILE A 236 -2.12 -8.93 -7.72
CA ILE A 236 -0.69 -8.80 -7.99
C ILE A 236 0.11 -8.88 -6.70
N ASP A 237 -0.36 -8.25 -5.62
CA ASP A 237 0.33 -8.23 -4.34
C ASP A 237 0.43 -9.61 -3.68
N ARG A 238 -0.54 -10.47 -3.97
CA ARG A 238 -0.54 -11.89 -3.59
C ARG A 238 0.30 -12.76 -4.53
N GLY A 239 0.98 -12.16 -5.52
CA GLY A 239 1.84 -12.84 -6.49
C GLY A 239 1.12 -13.40 -7.71
N TYR A 240 -0.17 -13.10 -7.89
CA TYR A 240 -0.97 -13.61 -9.01
C TYR A 240 -0.99 -12.59 -10.16
N TYR A 241 -0.10 -12.79 -11.14
CA TYR A 241 -0.03 -11.95 -12.35
C TYR A 241 -0.90 -12.54 -13.45
N THR A 242 -2.19 -12.22 -13.43
CA THR A 242 -3.18 -12.65 -14.42
C THR A 242 -4.16 -11.53 -14.78
N LEU A 243 -4.58 -11.50 -16.05
CA LEU A 243 -5.58 -10.57 -16.58
C LEU A 243 -7.01 -11.14 -16.51
N GLU A 244 -7.21 -12.27 -15.84
CA GLU A 244 -8.56 -12.79 -15.58
C GLU A 244 -9.46 -11.70 -15.02
N SER A 245 -10.71 -11.60 -15.51
CA SER A 245 -11.67 -10.58 -15.10
C SER A 245 -11.23 -9.11 -15.32
N VAL A 246 -10.24 -8.84 -16.18
CA VAL A 246 -9.85 -7.48 -16.57
C VAL A 246 -10.00 -7.36 -18.09
N ASP A 247 -10.96 -6.57 -18.53
CA ASP A 247 -11.30 -6.32 -19.93
C ASP A 247 -11.03 -4.86 -20.38
N ASP A 248 -10.96 -3.93 -19.43
CA ASP A 248 -10.68 -2.52 -19.69
C ASP A 248 -9.17 -2.17 -19.58
N PRO A 249 -8.50 -1.71 -20.66
CA PRO A 249 -7.11 -1.27 -20.61
C PRO A 249 -6.88 -0.03 -19.72
N HIS A 250 -7.92 0.78 -19.42
CA HIS A 250 -7.79 1.91 -18.50
C HIS A 250 -7.53 1.46 -17.06
N VAL A 251 -7.99 0.27 -16.65
CA VAL A 251 -7.67 -0.32 -15.33
C VAL A 251 -6.16 -0.56 -15.22
N LEU A 252 -5.56 -1.17 -16.23
CA LEU A 252 -4.11 -1.44 -16.26
C LEU A 252 -3.28 -0.15 -16.33
N ALA A 253 -3.71 0.82 -17.13
CA ALA A 253 -3.06 2.12 -17.23
C ALA A 253 -3.15 2.90 -15.90
N SER A 254 -4.31 2.88 -15.22
CA SER A 254 -4.48 3.43 -13.88
C SER A 254 -3.56 2.76 -12.87
N LEU A 255 -3.47 1.42 -12.90
CA LEU A 255 -2.63 0.67 -11.97
C LEU A 255 -1.13 0.91 -12.21
N MET A 256 -0.69 1.04 -13.46
CA MET A 256 0.71 1.36 -13.78
C MET A 256 1.11 2.73 -13.19
N LYS A 257 0.26 3.75 -13.39
CA LYS A 257 0.46 5.08 -12.79
C LYS A 257 0.46 5.02 -11.26
N LEU A 258 -0.50 4.28 -10.69
CA LEU A 258 -0.61 4.11 -9.24
C LEU A 258 0.65 3.47 -8.66
N TRP A 259 1.16 2.40 -9.27
CA TRP A 259 2.36 1.71 -8.82
C TRP A 259 3.59 2.63 -8.82
N LEU A 260 3.81 3.38 -9.91
CA LEU A 260 4.89 4.38 -9.99
C LEU A 260 4.75 5.45 -8.90
N ARG A 261 3.53 5.98 -8.73
CA ARG A 261 3.23 7.00 -7.72
C ARG A 261 3.44 6.49 -6.29
N GLU A 262 3.16 5.22 -6.01
CA GLU A 262 3.19 4.66 -4.67
C GLU A 262 4.57 4.21 -4.19
N LEU A 263 5.58 4.07 -5.08
CA LEU A 263 6.94 3.66 -4.74
C LEU A 263 7.44 4.28 -3.41
N CYS A 264 8.29 3.57 -2.66
CA CYS A 264 8.84 4.13 -1.41
C CYS A 264 9.43 5.52 -1.65
N ASP A 265 10.31 5.63 -2.64
CA ASP A 265 10.92 6.86 -3.13
C ASP A 265 10.43 7.16 -4.56
N PRO A 266 10.30 8.44 -4.97
CA PRO A 266 9.92 8.77 -6.34
C PRO A 266 10.91 8.18 -7.34
N LEU A 267 10.41 7.86 -8.54
CA LEU A 267 11.26 7.26 -9.58
C LEU A 267 12.46 8.15 -9.91
N ILE A 268 12.23 9.46 -10.01
CA ILE A 268 13.30 10.46 -10.03
C ILE A 268 13.52 10.91 -8.57
N PRO A 269 14.73 10.69 -8.00
CA PRO A 269 15.02 11.06 -6.61
C PRO A 269 14.69 12.52 -6.31
N SER A 270 14.14 12.77 -5.12
CA SER A 270 13.66 14.10 -4.71
C SER A 270 14.75 15.18 -4.77
N GLU A 271 16.01 14.80 -4.60
CA GLU A 271 17.17 15.69 -4.66
C GLU A 271 17.37 16.28 -6.06
N MET A 272 16.89 15.57 -7.09
CA MET A 272 16.99 15.98 -8.50
C MET A 272 15.76 16.78 -8.96
N TYR A 273 14.73 16.93 -8.12
CA TYR A 273 13.46 17.55 -8.50
C TYR A 273 13.64 18.98 -9.04
N ASN A 274 14.34 19.83 -8.28
CA ASN A 274 14.52 21.24 -8.67
C ASN A 274 15.27 21.36 -10.00
N GLU A 275 16.31 20.53 -10.19
CA GLU A 275 17.07 20.50 -11.44
C GLU A 275 16.18 20.10 -12.63
N CYS A 276 15.28 19.13 -12.43
CA CYS A 276 14.32 18.74 -13.47
C CYS A 276 13.39 19.89 -13.88
N ILE A 277 12.95 20.72 -12.93
CA ILE A 277 12.08 21.87 -13.23
C ILE A 277 12.86 22.99 -13.94
N THR A 278 14.06 23.31 -13.46
CA THR A 278 14.89 24.39 -14.04
C THR A 278 15.35 24.06 -15.46
N GLU A 279 15.74 22.80 -15.71
CA GLU A 279 16.33 22.37 -16.98
C GLU A 279 15.31 21.76 -17.97
N ALA A 280 14.01 21.83 -17.67
CA ALA A 280 12.94 21.17 -18.45
C ALA A 280 12.91 21.57 -19.93
N ASN A 281 13.39 22.76 -20.28
CA ASN A 281 13.41 23.29 -21.64
C ASN A 281 14.66 22.87 -22.44
N SER A 282 15.64 22.22 -21.81
CA SER A 282 16.89 21.78 -22.44
C SER A 282 16.88 20.27 -22.60
N ALA A 283 16.83 19.79 -23.85
CA ALA A 283 16.83 18.37 -24.14
C ALA A 283 18.14 17.69 -23.69
N GLU A 284 19.27 18.34 -23.93
CA GLU A 284 20.59 17.87 -23.53
C GLU A 284 20.70 17.76 -22.01
N ALA A 285 20.23 18.77 -21.27
CA ALA A 285 20.25 18.74 -19.80
C ALA A 285 19.34 17.65 -19.23
N CYS A 286 18.14 17.47 -19.80
CA CYS A 286 17.25 16.36 -19.46
C CYS A 286 17.94 14.99 -19.64
N ILE A 287 18.68 14.80 -20.74
CA ILE A 287 19.45 13.57 -20.98
C ILE A 287 20.54 13.37 -19.92
N GLN A 288 21.25 14.43 -19.53
CA GLN A 288 22.28 14.36 -18.48
C GLN A 288 21.69 14.03 -17.10
N ILE A 289 20.50 14.52 -16.78
CA ILE A 289 19.75 14.12 -15.58
C ILE A 289 19.48 12.61 -15.62
N VAL A 290 18.95 12.09 -16.74
CA VAL A 290 18.67 10.66 -16.90
C VAL A 290 19.93 9.80 -16.75
N HIS A 291 21.08 10.24 -17.28
CA HIS A 291 22.33 9.50 -17.14
C HIS A 291 22.81 9.36 -15.69
N ARG A 292 22.56 10.37 -14.84
CA ARG A 292 22.94 10.36 -13.43
C ARG A 292 21.99 9.58 -12.51
N LEU A 293 20.82 9.17 -13.02
CA LEU A 293 19.89 8.36 -12.24
C LEU A 293 20.52 7.04 -11.79
N PRO A 294 20.16 6.54 -10.59
CA PRO A 294 20.51 5.19 -10.17
C PRO A 294 20.12 4.15 -11.23
N THR A 295 20.93 3.11 -11.37
CA THR A 295 20.81 2.14 -12.48
C THR A 295 19.39 1.56 -12.63
N ILE A 296 18.74 1.20 -11.51
CA ILE A 296 17.39 0.63 -11.52
C ILE A 296 16.35 1.68 -11.92
N ASN A 297 16.41 2.87 -11.30
CA ASN A 297 15.54 4.01 -11.64
C ASN A 297 15.64 4.38 -13.12
N ARG A 298 16.87 4.46 -13.65
CA ARG A 298 17.12 4.74 -15.07
C ARG A 298 16.49 3.68 -15.97
N ARG A 299 16.64 2.38 -15.66
CA ARG A 299 16.02 1.30 -16.43
C ARG A 299 14.50 1.37 -16.41
N VAL A 300 13.90 1.64 -15.25
CA VAL A 300 12.44 1.79 -15.10
C VAL A 300 11.95 3.01 -15.88
N LEU A 301 12.62 4.15 -15.77
CA LEU A 301 12.26 5.36 -16.51
C LEU A 301 12.34 5.13 -18.03
N LEU A 302 13.43 4.53 -18.50
CA LEU A 302 13.59 4.20 -19.93
C LEU A 302 12.54 3.20 -20.41
N PHE A 303 12.18 2.19 -19.60
CA PHE A 303 11.08 1.28 -19.92
C PHE A 303 9.76 2.04 -20.10
N VAL A 304 9.41 2.91 -19.13
CA VAL A 304 8.17 3.70 -19.18
C VAL A 304 8.16 4.62 -20.41
N ILE A 305 9.24 5.36 -20.66
CA ILE A 305 9.34 6.23 -21.84
C ILE A 305 9.21 5.43 -23.14
N SER A 306 9.94 4.31 -23.26
CA SER A 306 9.89 3.47 -24.47
C SER A 306 8.49 2.89 -24.71
N PHE A 307 7.79 2.51 -23.63
CA PHE A 307 6.42 2.02 -23.73
C PHE A 307 5.45 3.13 -24.15
N LEU A 308 5.57 4.34 -23.58
CA LEU A 308 4.73 5.48 -23.94
C LEU A 308 4.93 5.92 -25.39
N GLN A 309 6.12 5.75 -25.96
CA GLN A 309 6.41 6.06 -27.37
C GLN A 309 5.54 5.27 -28.35
N ILE A 310 5.02 4.10 -27.98
CA ILE A 310 4.08 3.32 -28.82
C ILE A 310 2.80 4.12 -29.11
N PHE A 311 2.41 5.01 -28.21
CA PHE A 311 1.20 5.82 -28.32
C PHE A 311 1.40 7.13 -29.10
N LEU A 312 2.65 7.45 -29.46
CA LEU A 312 3.01 8.69 -30.14
C LEU A 312 3.05 8.58 -31.68
N ASP A 313 2.91 7.36 -32.23
CA ASP A 313 2.73 7.20 -33.68
C ASP A 313 1.48 7.94 -34.15
N GLU A 314 1.54 8.61 -35.31
CA GLU A 314 0.45 9.46 -35.82
C GLU A 314 -0.88 8.70 -35.92
N LYS A 315 -0.85 7.42 -36.33
CA LYS A 315 -2.08 6.62 -36.45
C LYS A 315 -2.67 6.33 -35.07
N THR A 316 -1.83 5.89 -34.13
CA THR A 316 -2.25 5.61 -32.75
C THR A 316 -2.75 6.87 -32.04
N GLN A 317 -2.04 7.99 -32.18
CA GLN A 317 -2.41 9.27 -31.60
C GLN A 317 -3.74 9.80 -32.17
N SER A 318 -4.01 9.57 -33.46
CA SER A 318 -5.27 9.97 -34.08
C SER A 318 -6.50 9.29 -33.45
N ILE A 319 -6.32 8.08 -32.91
CA ILE A 319 -7.37 7.29 -32.25
C ILE A 319 -7.39 7.62 -30.75
N THR A 320 -6.26 7.46 -30.06
CA THR A 320 -6.16 7.64 -28.61
C THR A 320 -6.32 9.09 -28.15
N LYS A 321 -6.09 10.07 -29.03
CA LYS A 321 -6.05 11.52 -28.72
C LYS A 321 -5.00 11.91 -27.69
N MET A 322 -4.02 11.04 -27.44
CA MET A 322 -2.96 11.25 -26.46
C MET A 322 -1.72 11.83 -27.14
N THR A 323 -1.56 13.15 -27.06
CA THR A 323 -0.35 13.86 -27.54
C THR A 323 0.82 13.66 -26.57
N PRO A 324 2.07 13.96 -26.98
CA PRO A 324 3.21 14.00 -26.07
C PRO A 324 2.97 14.86 -24.83
N ALA A 325 2.35 16.04 -25.00
CA ALA A 325 2.00 16.93 -23.89
C ALA A 325 0.96 16.31 -22.95
N ASN A 326 -0.07 15.65 -23.50
CA ASN A 326 -1.10 14.99 -22.70
C ASN A 326 -0.51 13.82 -21.88
N LEU A 327 0.39 13.04 -22.48
CA LEU A 327 1.07 11.94 -21.78
C LEU A 327 2.04 12.46 -20.71
N ALA A 328 2.79 13.52 -21.00
CA ALA A 328 3.67 14.16 -20.03
C ALA A 328 2.88 14.66 -18.80
N LEU A 329 1.76 15.35 -19.02
CA LEU A 329 0.90 15.88 -17.96
C LEU A 329 0.38 14.78 -17.03
N VAL A 330 -0.07 13.65 -17.58
CA VAL A 330 -0.63 12.56 -16.74
C VAL A 330 0.46 11.70 -16.10
N MET A 331 1.67 11.64 -16.66
CA MET A 331 2.76 10.80 -16.16
C MET A 331 3.67 11.52 -15.17
N ALA A 332 3.97 12.81 -15.37
CA ALA A 332 4.92 13.56 -14.56
C ALA A 332 4.65 13.48 -13.03
N PRO A 333 3.41 13.59 -12.54
CA PRO A 333 3.12 13.47 -11.09
C PRO A 333 3.38 12.08 -10.51
N ASN A 334 3.54 11.05 -11.34
CA ASN A 334 3.86 9.69 -10.90
C ASN A 334 5.37 9.39 -10.98
N LEU A 335 6.17 10.26 -11.62
CA LEU A 335 7.62 10.11 -11.76
C LEU A 335 8.39 11.06 -10.82
N LEU A 336 7.84 12.25 -10.61
CA LEU A 336 8.37 13.31 -9.76
C LEU A 336 7.42 13.57 -8.59
N ARG A 337 7.97 13.83 -7.40
CA ARG A 337 7.19 14.28 -6.23
C ARG A 337 7.67 15.67 -5.83
N CYS A 338 6.75 16.63 -5.85
CA CYS A 338 7.02 17.96 -5.32
C CYS A 338 7.08 17.87 -3.79
N ASN A 339 8.17 18.35 -3.19
CA ASN A 339 8.32 18.43 -1.74
C ASN A 339 7.67 19.69 -1.13
N SER A 340 6.98 20.50 -1.93
CA SER A 340 6.31 21.71 -1.46
C SER A 340 4.85 21.42 -1.11
N ASP A 341 4.46 21.77 0.12
CA ASP A 341 3.06 21.73 0.58
C ASP A 341 2.22 22.87 -0.01
N SER A 342 2.83 23.82 -0.73
CA SER A 342 2.12 24.93 -1.33
C SER A 342 1.43 24.53 -2.62
N MET A 343 0.09 24.52 -2.62
CA MET A 343 -0.70 24.27 -3.83
C MET A 343 -0.31 25.19 -4.98
N SER A 344 0.05 26.46 -4.74
CA SER A 344 0.47 27.37 -5.81
C SER A 344 1.77 26.93 -6.50
N VAL A 345 2.72 26.37 -5.74
CA VAL A 345 3.98 25.84 -6.27
C VAL A 345 3.74 24.55 -7.05
N VAL A 346 2.85 23.68 -6.55
CA VAL A 346 2.44 22.46 -7.25
C VAL A 346 1.78 22.80 -8.59
N PHE A 347 0.89 23.79 -8.63
CA PHE A 347 0.23 24.23 -9.88
C PHE A 347 1.22 24.85 -10.87
N THR A 348 2.13 25.72 -10.43
CA THR A 348 3.13 26.35 -11.32
C THR A 348 4.11 25.32 -11.89
N ASN A 349 4.51 24.31 -11.11
CA ASN A 349 5.42 23.26 -11.56
C ASN A 349 4.75 22.23 -12.50
N SER A 350 3.43 22.27 -12.62
CA SER A 350 2.65 21.34 -13.45
C SER A 350 2.26 21.94 -14.82
N GLN A 351 2.53 23.23 -15.03
CA GLN A 351 2.41 23.93 -16.32
C GLN A 351 3.74 23.86 -17.06
#